data_AF-A0A7C8B6F5-F1
#
_entry.id   AF-A0A7C8B6F5-F1
#
_cell.length_a   1.000
_cell.length_b   1.000
_cell.length_c   1.000
_cell.angle_alpha   90.00
_cell.angle_beta   90.00
_cell.angle_gamma   90.00
#
_symmetry.space_group_name_H-M   'P 1'
#
loop_
_entity.id
_entity.type
_entity.pdbx_description
1 polymer ?
#
loop_
_entity_poly.entity_id
_entity_poly.type
_entity_poly.pdbx_seq_one_letter_code
_entity_poly.pdbx_strand_id
1 'polypeptide(L)'
;MPKRVAPLSDLKVSKAKSQAKQYRLTDGDGLYLLITQAGSKLWRFDYRFNGIRKTQAIGSYPEWSLTEARQKREESRKLVAHGVDPMETKKIMARVGSAENNSFEVVAREWHAKFIHTWVEKHGFYKLQRLESNIFPWIGKTH
;
A
#
# COMPACT_ATOMS: atom_id res chain seq x y z
N MET A 1 19.14 31.17 -8.49
CA MET A 1 17.66 31.12 -8.41
C MET A 1 17.20 29.67 -8.49
N PRO A 2 16.20 29.23 -7.69
CA PRO A 2 15.67 27.88 -7.79
C PRO A 2 15.03 27.66 -9.18
N LYS A 3 15.36 26.55 -9.85
CA LYS A 3 14.72 26.18 -11.12
C LYS A 3 13.22 25.97 -10.88
N ARG A 4 12.37 26.81 -11.47
CA ARG A 4 10.91 26.62 -11.46
C ARG A 4 10.57 25.41 -12.33
N VAL A 5 9.94 24.39 -11.74
CA VAL A 5 9.42 23.25 -12.49
C VAL A 5 8.07 23.65 -13.07
N ALA A 6 7.94 23.59 -14.40
CA ALA A 6 6.65 23.81 -15.04
C ALA A 6 5.74 22.58 -14.82
N PRO A 7 4.50 22.76 -14.35
CA PRO A 7 3.57 21.65 -14.14
C PRO A 7 3.26 20.93 -15.45
N LEU A 8 2.93 19.64 -15.35
CA LEU A 8 2.54 18.84 -16.51
C LEU A 8 1.13 19.21 -16.98
N SER A 9 0.89 18.92 -18.26
CA SER A 9 -0.42 18.93 -18.88
C SER A 9 -0.78 17.51 -19.34
N ASP A 10 -2.07 17.21 -19.45
CA ASP A 10 -2.53 15.89 -19.92
C ASP A 10 -2.00 15.55 -21.31
N LEU A 11 -1.88 16.55 -22.19
CA LEU A 11 -1.25 16.41 -23.51
C LEU A 11 0.21 15.96 -23.42
N LYS A 12 0.97 16.49 -22.46
CA LYS A 12 2.38 16.12 -22.26
C LYS A 12 2.50 14.71 -21.68
N VAL A 13 1.60 14.34 -20.76
CA VAL A 13 1.52 13.01 -20.16
C VAL A 13 1.15 11.95 -21.20
N SER A 14 0.12 12.21 -22.00
CA SER A 14 -0.38 11.28 -23.01
C SER A 14 0.65 11.05 -24.13
N LYS A 15 1.32 12.11 -24.60
CA LYS A 15 2.34 12.03 -25.65
C LYS A 15 3.69 11.49 -25.20
N ALA A 16 3.94 11.34 -23.89
CA ALA A 16 5.19 10.79 -23.38
C ALA A 16 5.37 9.33 -23.86
N LYS A 17 6.53 9.05 -24.49
CA LYS A 17 6.90 7.72 -25.01
C LYS A 17 8.05 7.12 -24.21
N SER A 18 8.13 5.79 -24.16
CA SER A 18 9.32 5.11 -23.63
C SER A 18 10.57 5.50 -24.41
N GLN A 19 11.70 5.40 -23.72
CA GLN A 19 13.03 5.63 -24.26
C GLN A 19 13.94 4.47 -23.87
N ALA A 20 15.16 4.46 -24.41
CA ALA A 20 16.18 3.46 -24.07
C ALA A 20 16.50 3.41 -22.57
N LYS A 21 16.24 4.48 -21.82
CA LYS A 21 16.36 4.53 -20.36
C LYS A 21 15.09 5.09 -19.74
N GLN A 22 14.72 4.58 -18.57
CA GLN A 22 13.63 5.17 -17.80
C GLN A 22 13.94 6.63 -17.45
N TYR A 23 12.92 7.48 -17.50
CA TYR A 23 13.05 8.90 -17.21
C TYR A 23 11.82 9.44 -16.46
N ARG A 24 11.98 10.62 -15.87
CA ARG A 24 10.95 11.25 -15.03
C ARG A 24 10.47 12.55 -15.67
N LEU A 25 9.16 12.75 -15.69
CA LEU A 25 8.52 14.03 -16.01
C LEU A 25 7.97 14.61 -14.72
N THR A 26 8.54 15.71 -14.26
CA THR A 26 8.18 16.31 -12.96
C THR A 26 6.97 17.23 -13.12
N ASP A 27 5.98 17.10 -12.23
CA ASP A 27 4.80 17.96 -12.15
C ASP A 27 4.94 19.08 -11.12
N GLY A 28 5.81 18.89 -10.12
CA GLY A 28 6.04 19.82 -9.03
C GLY A 28 5.66 19.23 -7.68
N ASP A 29 6.12 19.85 -6.60
CA ASP A 29 5.87 19.41 -5.22
C ASP A 29 6.14 17.92 -4.98
N GLY A 30 7.22 17.39 -5.58
CA GLY A 30 7.62 15.99 -5.43
C GLY A 30 6.83 14.99 -6.30
N LEU A 31 5.75 15.40 -6.98
CA LEU A 31 5.01 14.55 -7.91
C LEU A 31 5.71 14.49 -9.27
N TYR A 32 5.81 13.28 -9.81
CA TYR A 32 6.33 13.04 -11.15
C TYR A 32 5.73 11.80 -11.78
N LEU A 33 5.77 11.76 -13.11
CA LEU A 33 5.46 10.59 -13.91
C LEU A 33 6.76 9.87 -14.27
N LEU A 34 6.89 8.62 -13.87
CA LEU A 34 7.98 7.74 -14.27
C LEU A 34 7.57 7.01 -15.56
N ILE A 35 8.36 7.19 -16.61
CA ILE A 35 8.21 6.44 -17.86
C ILE A 35 9.22 5.31 -17.85
N THR A 36 8.75 4.07 -17.85
CA THR A 36 9.61 2.88 -17.89
C THR A 36 10.06 2.58 -19.33
N GLN A 37 11.13 1.80 -19.47
CA GLN A 37 11.58 1.32 -20.80
C GLN A 37 10.48 0.47 -21.48
N ALA A 38 9.70 -0.26 -20.69
CA ALA A 38 8.56 -1.06 -21.16
C ALA A 38 7.34 -0.20 -21.61
N GLY A 39 7.37 1.12 -21.42
CA GLY A 39 6.27 2.01 -21.81
C GLY A 39 5.22 2.27 -20.72
N SER A 40 5.34 1.65 -19.54
CA SER A 40 4.47 1.95 -18.41
C SER A 40 4.68 3.37 -17.91
N LYS A 41 3.59 4.03 -17.55
CA LYS A 41 3.57 5.40 -17.03
C LYS A 41 3.08 5.37 -15.59
N LEU A 42 3.97 5.64 -14.64
CA LEU A 42 3.70 5.45 -13.22
C LEU A 42 3.76 6.77 -12.45
N TRP A 43 2.68 7.13 -11.78
CA TRP A 43 2.65 8.27 -10.86
C TRP A 43 3.39 7.94 -9.57
N ARG A 44 4.36 8.79 -9.25
CA ARG A 44 5.22 8.66 -8.07
C ARG A 44 5.28 9.99 -7.34
N PHE A 45 5.32 9.92 -6.02
CA PHE A 45 5.44 11.09 -5.16
C PHE A 45 6.64 10.93 -4.23
N ASP A 46 7.64 11.79 -4.40
CA ASP A 46 8.80 11.87 -3.52
C ASP A 46 8.52 12.84 -2.37
N TYR A 47 8.74 12.38 -1.14
CA TYR A 47 8.58 13.17 0.07
C TYR A 47 9.72 12.87 1.06
N ARG A 48 9.79 13.67 2.13
CA ARG A 48 10.67 13.41 3.26
C ARG A 48 9.83 13.18 4.51
N PHE A 49 10.20 12.17 5.28
CA PHE A 49 9.60 11.87 6.56
C PHE A 49 10.71 11.48 7.52
N ASN A 50 10.77 12.15 8.68
CA ASN A 50 11.84 11.98 9.68
C ASN A 50 13.26 12.08 9.07
N GLY A 51 13.49 13.05 8.19
CA GLY A 51 14.79 13.28 7.52
C GLY A 51 15.10 12.31 6.37
N ILE A 52 14.31 11.24 6.20
CA ILE A 52 14.53 10.21 5.18
C ILE A 52 13.70 10.51 3.94
N ARG A 53 14.33 10.46 2.76
CA ARG A 53 13.61 10.56 1.47
C ARG A 53 12.90 9.24 1.20
N LYS A 54 11.61 9.32 0.87
CA LYS A 54 10.75 8.18 0.52
C LYS A 54 10.00 8.46 -0.79
N THR A 55 9.59 7.39 -1.46
CA THR A 55 8.84 7.45 -2.72
C THR A 55 7.56 6.63 -2.59
N GLN A 56 6.42 7.30 -2.66
CA GLN A 56 5.10 6.67 -2.69
C GLN A 56 4.68 6.35 -4.14
N ALA A 57 4.16 5.14 -4.35
CA ALA A 57 3.46 4.78 -5.58
C ALA A 57 2.00 5.22 -5.50
N ILE A 58 1.57 6.08 -6.41
CA ILE A 58 0.17 6.55 -6.50
C ILE A 58 -0.64 5.59 -7.38
N GLY A 59 -0.21 5.39 -8.63
CA GLY A 59 -0.91 4.53 -9.58
C GLY A 59 -0.31 4.60 -10.99
N SER A 60 -0.93 3.92 -11.94
CA SER A 60 -0.57 3.94 -13.37
C SER A 60 -1.43 4.94 -14.13
N TYR A 61 -0.87 5.60 -15.14
CA TYR A 61 -1.69 6.24 -16.19
C TYR A 61 -2.05 5.19 -17.26
N PRO A 62 -3.28 5.14 -17.78
CA PRO A 62 -4.37 6.11 -17.61
C PRO A 62 -5.34 5.85 -16.45
N GLU A 63 -5.19 4.76 -15.69
CA GLU A 63 -6.09 4.41 -14.56
C GLU A 63 -6.19 5.54 -13.51
N TRP A 64 -5.09 6.26 -13.31
CA TRP A 64 -5.01 7.49 -12.54
C TRP A 64 -4.69 8.64 -13.49
N SER A 65 -5.62 9.58 -13.60
CA SER A 65 -5.44 10.84 -14.31
C SER A 65 -4.42 11.74 -13.60
N LEU A 66 -3.94 12.77 -14.30
CA LEU A 66 -3.06 13.78 -13.70
C LEU A 66 -3.74 14.50 -12.52
N THR A 67 -5.02 14.80 -12.65
CA THR A 67 -5.81 15.47 -11.60
C THR A 67 -5.93 14.60 -10.35
N GLU A 68 -6.27 13.31 -10.51
CA GLU A 68 -6.35 12.37 -9.38
C GLU A 68 -4.97 12.17 -8.73
N ALA A 69 -3.90 12.12 -9.53
CA ALA A 69 -2.54 12.03 -9.00
C ALA A 69 -2.16 13.28 -8.17
N ARG A 70 -2.56 14.47 -8.60
CA ARG A 70 -2.38 15.72 -7.83
C ARG A 70 -3.21 15.73 -6.54
N GLN A 71 -4.46 15.28 -6.59
CA GLN A 71 -5.29 15.15 -5.39
C GLN A 71 -4.64 14.19 -4.38
N LYS A 72 -4.18 13.02 -4.84
CA LYS A 72 -3.50 12.05 -3.97
C LYS A 72 -2.20 12.56 -3.38
N ARG A 73 -1.45 13.36 -4.15
CA ARG A 73 -0.26 14.08 -3.65
C ARG A 73 -0.64 14.97 -2.47
N GLU A 74 -1.68 15.80 -2.61
CA GLU A 74 -2.10 16.72 -1.56
C GLU A 74 -2.57 15.98 -0.30
N GLU A 75 -3.34 14.90 -0.44
CA GLU A 75 -3.68 14.02 0.69
C GLU A 75 -2.43 13.50 1.41
N SER A 76 -1.46 13.01 0.65
CA SER A 76 -0.23 12.43 1.19
C SER A 76 0.65 13.50 1.85
N ARG A 77 0.70 14.72 1.30
CA ARG A 77 1.37 15.87 1.92
C ARG A 77 0.74 16.26 3.24
N LYS A 78 -0.60 16.27 3.32
CA LYS A 78 -1.31 16.53 4.59
C LYS A 78 -0.95 15.50 5.64
N LEU A 79 -0.92 14.21 5.30
CA LEU A 79 -0.50 13.15 6.22
C LEU A 79 0.93 13.38 6.74
N VAL A 80 1.88 13.69 5.85
CA VAL A 80 3.26 13.99 6.23
C VAL A 80 3.34 15.21 7.15
N ALA A 81 2.57 16.26 6.88
CA ALA A 81 2.50 17.45 7.73
C ALA A 81 1.94 17.16 9.12
N HIS A 82 1.05 16.17 9.25
CA HIS A 82 0.53 15.66 10.52
C HIS A 82 1.44 14.61 11.18
N GLY A 83 2.66 14.38 10.67
CA GLY A 83 3.59 13.41 11.25
C GLY A 83 3.22 11.95 10.96
N VAL A 84 2.38 11.69 9.96
CA VAL A 84 1.96 10.34 9.56
C VAL A 84 2.62 9.95 8.24
N ASP A 85 3.22 8.76 8.20
CA ASP A 85 3.81 8.20 6.97
C ASP A 85 2.70 7.65 6.04
N PRO A 86 2.52 8.21 4.81
CA PRO A 86 1.50 7.75 3.86
C PRO A 86 1.66 6.30 3.38
N MET A 87 2.89 5.76 3.40
CA MET A 87 3.13 4.36 3.01
C MET A 87 2.73 3.40 4.11
N GLU A 88 2.93 3.78 5.37
CA GLU A 88 2.54 2.93 6.50
C GLU A 88 1.02 2.88 6.65
N THR A 89 0.32 4.01 6.46
CA THR A 89 -1.16 4.01 6.44
C THR A 89 -1.72 3.12 5.34
N LYS A 90 -1.15 3.16 4.12
CA LYS A 90 -1.54 2.25 3.03
C LYS A 90 -1.31 0.79 3.39
N LYS A 91 -0.20 0.47 4.05
CA LYS A 91 0.12 -0.90 4.49
C LYS A 91 -0.83 -1.39 5.58
N ILE A 92 -1.16 -0.53 6.54
CA ILE A 92 -2.14 -0.83 7.60
C ILE A 92 -3.52 -1.04 6.98
N MET A 93 -3.98 -0.14 6.10
CA MET A 93 -5.27 -0.29 5.42
C MET A 93 -5.34 -1.55 4.56
N ALA A 94 -4.25 -1.92 3.87
CA ALA A 94 -4.19 -3.18 3.11
C ALA A 94 -4.32 -4.41 4.03
N ARG A 95 -3.69 -4.38 5.21
CA ARG A 95 -3.82 -5.44 6.23
C ARG A 95 -5.21 -5.52 6.85
N VAL A 96 -5.86 -4.37 7.05
CA VAL A 96 -7.22 -4.30 7.60
C VAL A 96 -8.26 -4.70 6.54
N GLY A 97 -8.06 -4.31 5.27
CA GLY A 97 -8.92 -4.69 4.15
C GLY A 97 -8.83 -6.18 3.80
N SER A 98 -7.73 -6.85 4.12
CA SER A 98 -7.63 -8.31 4.14
C SER A 98 -8.24 -8.91 5.43
N ALA A 99 -9.41 -8.43 5.85
CA ALA A 99 -10.09 -8.87 7.08
C ALA A 99 -10.44 -10.38 7.09
N GLU A 100 -10.37 -11.04 5.93
CA GLU A 100 -10.44 -12.51 5.84
C GLU A 100 -9.23 -13.19 6.50
N ASN A 101 -8.05 -12.55 6.54
CA ASN A 101 -6.82 -13.09 7.13
C ASN A 101 -6.60 -12.70 8.60
N ASN A 102 -7.42 -11.81 9.17
CA ASN A 102 -7.36 -11.42 10.58
C ASN A 102 -8.56 -11.93 11.37
N SER A 103 -9.25 -12.94 10.84
CA SER A 103 -10.33 -13.57 11.58
C SER A 103 -9.77 -14.28 12.80
N PHE A 104 -10.54 -14.32 13.90
CA PHE A 104 -10.14 -15.04 15.11
C PHE A 104 -9.79 -16.50 14.80
N GLU A 105 -10.48 -17.09 13.82
CA GLU A 105 -10.19 -18.44 13.33
C GLU A 105 -8.78 -18.58 12.71
N VAL A 106 -8.36 -17.64 11.85
CA VAL A 106 -7.02 -17.69 11.24
C VAL A 106 -5.92 -17.60 12.30
N VAL A 107 -6.04 -16.64 13.23
CA VAL A 107 -5.07 -16.46 14.31
C VAL A 107 -5.06 -17.66 15.28
N ALA A 108 -6.23 -18.23 15.58
CA ALA A 108 -6.34 -19.41 16.45
C ALA A 108 -5.74 -20.67 15.81
N ARG A 109 -5.88 -20.85 14.49
CA ARG A 109 -5.28 -21.96 13.74
C ARG A 109 -3.75 -21.83 13.66
N GLU A 110 -3.21 -20.64 13.41
CA GLU A 110 -1.76 -20.39 13.42
C GLU A 110 -1.15 -20.63 14.81
N TRP A 111 -1.82 -20.15 15.86
CA TRP A 111 -1.42 -20.42 17.24
C TRP A 111 -1.44 -21.92 17.53
N HIS A 112 -2.51 -22.63 17.18
CA HIS A 112 -2.60 -24.08 17.38
C HIS A 112 -1.46 -24.83 16.69
N ALA A 113 -1.19 -24.55 15.42
CA ALA A 113 -0.09 -25.17 14.67
C ALA A 113 1.28 -24.92 15.30
N LYS A 114 1.51 -23.72 15.86
CA LYS A 114 2.76 -23.38 16.53
C LYS A 114 2.95 -24.09 17.86
N PHE A 115 1.88 -24.38 18.60
CA PHE A 115 1.96 -24.94 19.96
C PHE A 115 1.58 -26.42 20.05
N ILE A 116 1.10 -27.04 18.98
CA ILE A 116 0.65 -28.44 18.96
C ILE A 116 1.74 -29.41 19.42
N HIS A 117 3.01 -29.15 19.10
CA HIS A 117 4.16 -29.98 19.48
C HIS A 117 4.56 -29.84 20.96
N THR A 118 4.06 -28.81 21.66
CA THR A 118 4.29 -28.60 23.09
C THR A 118 3.26 -29.30 23.97
N TRP A 119 2.21 -29.87 23.36
CA TRP A 119 1.12 -30.54 24.06
C TRP A 119 1.14 -32.04 23.77
N VAL A 120 0.70 -32.85 24.74
CA VAL A 120 0.48 -34.29 24.54
C VAL A 120 -0.48 -34.47 23.35
N GLU A 121 -0.13 -35.32 22.37
CA GLU A 121 -0.74 -35.39 21.02
C GLU A 121 -2.27 -35.33 21.02
N LYS A 122 -2.94 -36.06 21.92
CA LYS A 122 -4.41 -36.05 22.03
C LYS A 122 -5.00 -34.70 22.47
N HIS A 123 -4.32 -33.95 23.34
CA HIS A 123 -4.82 -32.69 23.87
C HIS A 123 -4.75 -31.53 22.87
N GLY A 124 -3.79 -31.55 21.93
CA GLY A 124 -3.75 -30.57 20.86
C GLY A 124 -4.98 -30.69 19.97
N PHE A 125 -5.31 -31.89 19.52
CA PHE A 125 -6.45 -32.13 18.64
C PHE A 125 -7.78 -31.66 19.25
N TYR A 126 -8.07 -32.01 20.52
CA TYR A 126 -9.31 -31.60 21.18
C TYR A 126 -9.43 -30.08 21.39
N LYS A 127 -8.32 -29.36 21.54
CA LYS A 127 -8.35 -27.90 21.67
C LYS A 127 -8.82 -27.24 20.37
N LEU A 128 -8.32 -27.68 19.21
CA LEU A 128 -8.77 -27.14 17.92
C LEU A 128 -10.23 -27.50 17.63
N GLN A 129 -10.61 -28.76 17.86
CA GLN A 129 -11.98 -29.23 17.63
C GLN A 129 -13.02 -28.46 18.47
N ARG A 130 -12.67 -28.07 19.70
CA ARG A 130 -13.53 -27.23 20.54
C ARG A 130 -13.65 -25.80 20.04
N LEU A 131 -12.56 -25.22 19.52
CA LEU A 131 -12.58 -23.91 18.87
C LEU A 131 -13.46 -23.93 17.62
N GLU A 132 -13.33 -24.97 16.79
CA GLU A 132 -14.12 -25.19 15.58
C GLU A 132 -15.62 -25.36 15.86
N SER A 133 -15.98 -26.12 16.90
CA SER A 133 -17.38 -26.40 17.19
C SER A 133 -18.09 -25.30 17.97
N ASN A 134 -17.39 -24.57 18.83
CA ASN A 134 -18.04 -23.68 19.81
C ASN A 134 -17.71 -22.20 19.64
N ILE A 135 -16.60 -21.86 18.99
CA ILE A 135 -16.08 -20.48 18.98
C ILE A 135 -16.05 -19.91 17.57
N PHE A 136 -15.53 -20.65 16.59
CA PHE A 136 -15.45 -20.18 15.20
C PHE A 136 -16.82 -19.86 14.57
N PRO A 137 -17.91 -20.59 14.86
CA PRO A 137 -19.23 -20.26 14.31
C PRO A 137 -19.77 -18.91 14.79
N TRP A 138 -19.32 -18.42 15.95
CA TRP A 138 -19.86 -17.23 16.61
C TRP A 138 -18.98 -15.99 16.46
N ILE A 139 -17.65 -16.17 16.52
CA ILE A 139 -16.69 -15.06 16.46
C ILE A 139 -15.52 -15.33 15.49
N GLY A 140 -15.54 -16.46 14.78
CA GLY A 140 -14.44 -16.90 13.90
C GLY A 140 -14.34 -16.12 12.60
N LYS A 141 -15.41 -15.43 12.18
CA LYS A 141 -15.42 -14.56 11.00
C LYS A 141 -15.65 -13.11 11.45
N THR A 142 -14.86 -12.21 10.88
CA THR A 142 -15.08 -10.77 10.98
C THR A 142 -16.29 -10.44 10.09
N HIS A 143 -17.41 -10.02 10.69
CA HIS A 143 -18.56 -9.48 9.97
C HIS A 143 -18.24 -8.12 9.35
#